data_AF-A0A949UAN6-F1
#
_entry.id   AF-A0A949UAN6-F1
#
_cell.length_a   1.000
_cell.length_b   1.000
_cell.length_c   1.000
_cell.angle_alpha   90.00
_cell.angle_beta   90.00
_cell.angle_gamma   90.00
#
_symmetry.space_group_name_H-M   'P 1'
#
loop_
_entity.id
_entity.type
_entity.pdbx_description
1 polymer ?
#
loop_
_entity_poly.entity_id
_entity_poly.type
_entity_poly.pdbx_seq_one_letter_code
_entity_poly.pdbx_strand_id
1 'polypeptide(L)' 'GLGLHISRRIVEHFGGRIWVAAREGQGSCFAFTLPLAGRDVLERAA' A
#
# COMPACT_ATOMS: atom_id res chain seq x y z
N GLY A 1 14.80 7.32 -9.21
CA GLY A 1 15.17 7.01 -7.80
C GLY A 1 14.66 5.63 -7.41
N LEU A 2 15.20 5.04 -6.35
CA LEU A 2 14.89 3.65 -5.92
C LEU A 2 13.66 3.53 -5.00
N GLY A 3 13.19 4.63 -4.40
CA GLY A 3 12.17 4.63 -3.34
C GLY A 3 10.84 3.98 -3.74
N LEU A 4 10.28 4.33 -4.92
CA LEU A 4 9.01 3.75 -5.37
C LEU A 4 9.14 2.25 -5.70
N HIS A 5 10.29 1.83 -6.22
CA HIS A 5 10.56 0.42 -6.50
C HIS A 5 10.63 -0.41 -5.22
N ILE A 6 11.31 0.11 -4.19
CA ILE A 6 11.37 -0.52 -2.86
C ILE A 6 9.98 -0.57 -2.23
N SER A 7 9.25 0.55 -2.26
CA SER A 7 7.89 0.67 -1.69
C SER A 7 6.94 -0.34 -2.33
N ARG A 8 6.98 -0.48 -3.66
CA ARG A 8 6.16 -1.46 -4.38
C ARG A 8 6.46 -2.90 -3.94
N ARG A 9 7.74 -3.29 -3.84
CA ARG A 9 8.11 -4.64 -3.37
C ARG A 9 7.61 -4.92 -1.96
N ILE A 10 7.67 -3.94 -1.05
CA ILE A 10 7.16 -4.09 0.32
C ILE A 10 5.64 -4.29 0.30
N VAL A 11 4.90 -3.43 -0.42
CA VAL A 11 3.44 -3.50 -0.51
C VAL A 11 2.99 -4.83 -1.14
N GLU A 12 3.62 -5.26 -2.23
CA GLU A 12 3.33 -6.54 -2.89
C GLU A 12 3.66 -7.75 -1.99
N HIS A 13 4.76 -7.69 -1.24
CA HIS A 13 5.15 -8.73 -0.28
C HIS A 13 4.07 -8.98 0.79
N PHE A 14 3.41 -7.91 1.27
CA PHE A 14 2.30 -8.01 2.21
C PHE A 14 0.92 -8.20 1.54
N GLY A 15 0.88 -8.59 0.26
CA GLY A 15 -0.37 -8.87 -0.47
C GLY A 15 -1.18 -7.61 -0.82
N GLY A 16 -0.55 -6.45 -0.78
CA GLY A 16 -1.15 -5.18 -1.12
C GLY A 16 -1.02 -4.78 -2.59
N ARG A 17 -1.45 -3.55 -2.87
CA ARG A 17 -1.31 -2.89 -4.17
C ARG A 17 -0.92 -1.43 -3.97
N ILE A 18 -0.07 -0.89 -4.84
CA ILE A 18 0.31 0.53 -4.90
C ILE A 18 0.05 1.10 -6.30
N TRP A 19 -0.40 2.35 -6.40
CA TRP A 19 -0.65 3.04 -7.66
C TRP A 19 -0.49 4.56 -7.51
N VAL A 20 -0.54 5.27 -8.63
CA VAL A 20 -0.52 6.74 -8.67
C VAL A 20 -1.91 7.24 -9.04
N ALA A 21 -2.47 8.09 -8.19
CA ALA A 21 -3.60 8.95 -8.55
C ALA A 21 -3.02 10.31 -8.96
N ALA A 22 -2.95 10.56 -10.27
CA ALA A 22 -2.49 11.85 -10.80
C ALA A 22 -3.70 12.66 -11.29
N ARG A 23 -3.69 13.96 -11.01
CA ARG A 23 -4.52 14.97 -11.67
C ARG A 23 -3.58 16.01 -12.25
N GLU A 24 -3.78 16.34 -13.52
CA GLU A 24 -2.92 17.30 -14.22
C GLU A 24 -2.81 18.62 -13.44
N GLY A 25 -1.59 19.14 -13.29
CA GLY A 25 -1.32 20.40 -12.59
C GLY A 25 -1.31 20.33 -11.06
N GLN A 26 -1.56 19.17 -10.41
CA GLN A 26 -1.65 19.06 -8.94
C GLN A 26 -0.52 18.24 -8.28
N GLY A 27 0.50 17.87 -9.05
CA GLY A 27 1.52 16.92 -8.59
C GLY A 27 1.01 15.47 -8.61
N SER A 28 1.67 14.59 -7.85
CA SER A 28 1.40 13.16 -7.84
C SER A 28 0.98 12.68 -6.45
N CYS A 29 -0.16 11.99 -6.35
CA CYS A 29 -0.54 11.25 -5.15
C CYS A 29 -0.23 9.77 -5.35
N PHE A 30 0.58 9.18 -4.47
CA PHE A 30 0.83 7.74 -4.44
C PHE A 30 -0.04 7.11 -3.35
N ALA A 31 -0.87 6.14 -3.72
CA ALA A 31 -1.79 5.46 -2.83
C ALA A 31 -1.50 3.96 -2.80
N PHE A 32 -1.78 3.32 -1.66
CA PHE A 32 -1.65 1.87 -1.53
C PHE A 32 -2.73 1.29 -0.60
N THR A 33 -2.95 -0.01 -0.72
CA THR A 33 -3.81 -0.80 0.16
C THR A 33 -3.06 -2.02 0.65
N LEU A 34 -3.32 -2.41 1.89
CA LEU A 34 -2.88 -3.67 2.47
C LEU A 34 -4.10 -4.45 2.96
N PRO A 35 -4.09 -5.79 2.89
CA PRO A 35 -5.05 -6.59 3.64
C PRO A 35 -4.97 -6.22 5.12
N LEU A 36 -6.12 -5.99 5.76
CA LEU A 36 -6.16 -5.99 7.22
C LEU A 36 -5.75 -7.39 7.69
N ALA A 37 -5.03 -7.46 8.80
CA ALA A 37 -4.56 -8.73 9.32
C ALA A 37 -5.72 -9.75 9.38
N GLY A 38 -5.46 -10.97 8.90
CA GLY A 38 -6.42 -12.06 8.92
C GLY A 38 -6.96 -12.29 10.34
N ARG A 39 -8.08 -13.03 10.42
CA ARG A 39 -8.90 -13.33 11.61
C ARG A 39 -8.18 -13.28 12.97
N ASP A 40 -6.97 -13.81 13.06
CA ASP A 40 -6.10 -13.83 14.24
C ASP A 40 -5.92 -12.49 14.96
N VAL A 41 -5.85 -11.34 14.27
CA VAL A 41 -5.72 -10.03 14.96
C VAL A 41 -7.06 -9.53 15.50
N LEU A 42 -8.16 -9.79 14.79
CA LEU A 42 -9.50 -9.45 15.27
C LEU A 42 -9.90 -10.32 16.46
N GLU A 43 -9.49 -11.60 16.48
CA GLU A 43 -9.74 -12.52 17.61
C GLU A 43 -8.91 -12.16 18.86
N ARG A 44 -7.72 -11.57 18.71
CA ARG A 44 -6.90 -11.11 19.84
C ARG A 44 -7.31 -9.74 20.39
N ALA A 45 -8.08 -8.97 19.62
CA ALA A 45 -8.58 -7.66 20.03
C ALA A 45 -9.99 -7.72 20.64
N ALA A 46 -10.66 -8.87 20.59
CA ALA A 46 -11.94 -9.17 21.23
C ALA A 46 -11.72 -9.86 22.59
#